data_AF-A0A1Q8M027-F1
#
_entry.id   AF-A0A1Q8M027-F1
#
_cell.length_a   1.000
_cell.length_b   1.000
_cell.length_c   1.000
_cell.angle_alpha   90.00
_cell.angle_beta   90.00
_cell.angle_gamma   90.00
#
_symmetry.space_group_name_H-M   'P 1'
#
loop_
_entity.id
_entity.type
_entity.pdbx_description
1 polymer ?
#
loop_
_entity_poly.entity_id
_entity_poly.type
_entity_poly.pdbx_seq_one_letter_code
_entity_poly.pdbx_strand_id
1 'polypeptide(L)' 'MSRLRAFWTFVRELAGERDYERYLAHRAAHHPGAPVLGEREFWRERTDRQDRVPSARCC' A
#
# COMPACT_ATOMS: atom_id res chain seq x y z
N MET A 1 -19.28 5.48 16.16
CA MET A 1 -18.67 4.13 16.20
C MET A 1 -18.37 3.65 14.79
N SER A 2 -17.09 3.39 14.50
CA SER A 2 -16.61 2.45 13.46
C SER A 2 -16.64 2.77 11.96
N ARG A 3 -16.45 4.03 11.54
CA ARG A 3 -15.94 4.29 10.17
C ARG A 3 -14.61 3.57 9.93
N LEU A 4 -13.78 3.48 10.98
CA LEU A 4 -12.51 2.75 10.97
C LEU A 4 -12.68 1.24 10.76
N ARG A 5 -13.69 0.56 11.34
CA ARG A 5 -13.91 -0.88 11.11
C ARG A 5 -14.48 -1.16 9.73
N ALA A 6 -15.43 -0.36 9.25
CA ALA A 6 -15.96 -0.51 7.89
C ALA A 6 -14.85 -0.30 6.85
N PHE A 7 -14.03 0.74 7.04
CA PHE A 7 -12.84 0.98 6.25
C PHE A 7 -11.82 -0.16 6.37
N TRP A 8 -11.59 -0.72 7.57
CA TRP A 8 -10.67 -1.85 7.75
C TRP A 8 -11.15 -3.11 7.04
N THR A 9 -12.44 -3.42 7.09
CA THR A 9 -13.03 -4.57 6.37
C THR A 9 -12.91 -4.36 4.86
N PHE A 10 -13.24 -3.17 4.37
CA PHE A 10 -13.12 -2.80 2.96
C PHE A 10 -11.65 -2.85 2.48
N VAL A 11 -10.72 -2.37 3.29
CA VAL A 11 -9.27 -2.46 3.04
C VAL A 11 -8.79 -3.90 3.07
N ARG A 12 -9.35 -4.77 3.91
CA ARG A 12 -8.95 -6.18 3.98
C ARG A 12 -9.44 -6.99 2.77
N GLU A 13 -10.59 -6.63 2.23
CA GLU A 13 -11.15 -7.19 1.00
C GLU A 13 -10.38 -6.70 -0.24
N LEU A 14 -10.07 -5.40 -0.31
CA LEU A 14 -9.25 -4.81 -1.39
C LEU A 14 -7.77 -5.17 -1.32
N ALA A 15 -7.19 -5.34 -0.13
CA ALA A 15 -5.79 -5.74 0.02
C ALA A 15 -5.50 -7.14 -0.55
N GLY A 16 -6.52 -7.96 -0.77
CA GLY A 16 -6.40 -9.25 -1.45
C GLY A 16 -6.24 -9.13 -2.97
N GLU A 17 -6.80 -8.09 -3.61
CA GLU A 17 -6.82 -7.99 -5.07
C GLU A 17 -6.06 -6.78 -5.64
N ARG A 18 -5.97 -5.64 -4.95
CA ARG A 18 -5.47 -4.37 -5.54
C ARG A 18 -4.61 -3.56 -4.55
N ASP A 19 -3.41 -4.06 -4.29
CA ASP A 19 -2.37 -3.40 -3.46
C ASP A 19 -2.09 -1.95 -3.91
N TYR A 20 -2.21 -1.67 -5.21
CA TYR A 20 -2.06 -0.33 -5.79
C TYR A 20 -3.23 0.62 -5.45
N GLU A 21 -4.48 0.14 -5.48
CA GLU A 21 -5.62 0.97 -5.07
C GLU A 21 -5.57 1.29 -3.58
N ARG A 22 -5.09 0.36 -2.75
CA ARG A 22 -4.85 0.61 -1.33
C ARG A 22 -3.81 1.72 -1.13
N TYR A 23 -2.75 1.73 -1.94
CA TYR A 23 -1.78 2.82 -1.94
C TYR A 23 -2.41 4.16 -2.33
N LEU A 24 -3.25 4.19 -3.37
CA LEU A 24 -3.95 5.40 -3.80
C LEU A 24 -4.92 5.93 -2.73
N ALA A 25 -5.72 5.05 -2.11
CA ALA A 25 -6.64 5.42 -1.05
C ALA A 25 -5.90 5.96 0.18
N HIS A 26 -4.79 5.32 0.57
CA HIS A 26 -3.94 5.79 1.66
C HIS A 26 -3.32 7.16 1.34
N ARG A 27 -2.78 7.33 0.13
CA ARG A 27 -2.19 8.59 -0.31
C ARG A 27 -3.25 9.70 -0.38
N ALA A 28 -4.46 9.41 -0.86
CA ALA A 28 -5.56 10.37 -0.91
C ALA A 28 -6.03 10.78 0.50
N ALA A 29 -6.03 9.85 1.46
CA ALA A 29 -6.43 10.12 2.83
C ALA A 29 -5.39 10.93 3.63
N HIS A 30 -4.10 10.69 3.41
CA HIS A 30 -3.01 11.33 4.17
C HIS A 30 -2.34 12.51 3.46
N HIS A 31 -2.37 12.53 2.12
CA HIS A 31 -1.69 13.52 1.27
C HIS A 31 -2.55 13.90 0.05
N PRO A 32 -3.68 14.60 0.27
CA PRO A 32 -4.51 15.07 -0.82
C PRO A 32 -3.72 16.05 -1.71
N GLY A 33 -3.50 15.69 -2.97
CA GLY A 33 -2.84 16.53 -3.98
C GLY A 33 -1.36 16.22 -4.24
N ALA A 34 -0.75 15.25 -3.55
CA ALA A 34 0.60 14.81 -3.88
C ALA A 34 0.59 13.88 -5.11
N PRO A 35 1.62 13.93 -5.98
CA PRO A 35 1.75 13.01 -7.09
C PRO A 35 1.83 11.56 -6.57
N VAL A 36 0.93 10.73 -7.08
CA VAL A 36 0.93 9.29 -6.84
C VAL A 36 1.91 8.61 -7.81
N LEU A 37 2.54 7.55 -7.35
CA LEU A 37 3.37 6.71 -8.21
C LEU A 37 2.43 5.98 -9.17
N GLY A 38 2.83 5.79 -10.43
CA GLY A 38 2.11 4.91 -11.35
C GLY A 38 2.18 3.46 -10.87
N GLU A 39 1.25 2.60 -11.33
CA GLU A 39 1.17 1.19 -10.91
C GLU A 39 2.50 0.45 -11.08
N ARG A 40 3.15 0.66 -12.22
CA ARG A 40 4.42 -0.01 -12.55
C ARG A 40 5.58 0.47 -11.68
N GLU A 41 5.60 1.76 -11.33
CA GLU A 41 6.59 2.35 -10.42
C GLU A 41 6.36 1.88 -8.99
N PHE A 42 5.11 1.78 -8.56
CA PHE A 42 4.75 1.23 -7.25
C PHE A 42 5.25 -0.21 -7.08
N TRP A 43 5.03 -1.08 -8.09
CA TRP A 43 5.54 -2.45 -8.04
C TRP A 43 7.07 -2.52 -8.08
N ARG A 44 7.71 -1.65 -8.86
CA ARG A 44 9.18 -1.56 -8.90
C ARG A 44 9.75 -1.11 -7.54
N GLU A 45 9.24 -0.02 -6.97
CA GLU A 45 9.68 0.50 -5.66
C GLU A 45 9.41 -0.51 -4.54
N ARG A 46 8.27 -1.21 -4.56
CA ARG A 46 7.96 -2.26 -3.58
C ARG A 46 8.95 -3.42 -3.68
N THR A 47 9.27 -3.87 -4.88
CA THR A 47 10.22 -4.96 -5.11
C THR A 47 11.62 -4.56 -4.69
N ASP A 48 12.06 -3.37 -5.11
CA ASP A 48 13.35 -2.79 -4.74
C ASP A 48 13.46 -2.57 -3.22
N ARG A 49 12.40 -2.13 -2.54
CA ARG A 49 12.37 -2.04 -1.08
C ARG A 49 12.48 -3.41 -0.41
N GLN A 50 11.88 -4.47 -0.98
CA GLN A 50 12.04 -5.83 -0.46
C GLN A 50 13.44 -6.38 -0.72
N ASP A 51 14.07 -6.02 -1.83
CA ASP A 51 15.45 -6.40 -2.15
C ASP A 51 16.46 -5.69 -1.23
N ARG A 52 16.26 -4.38 -1.00
CA ARG A 52 17.08 -3.54 -0.11
C ARG A 52 16.89 -3.82 1.37
N VAL A 53 15.75 -4.39 1.77
CA VAL A 53 15.55 -4.92 3.11
C VAL A 53 15.76 -6.42 2.98
N PRO A 54 17.02 -6.92 2.91
CA PRO A 54 17.26 -8.34 3.03
C PRO A 54 16.60 -8.73 4.34
N SER A 55 15.58 -9.57 4.29
CA SER A 55 15.06 -10.19 5.51
C SER A 55 16.28 -10.85 6.11
N ALA A 56 16.86 -10.21 7.13
CA ALA A 56 18.04 -10.69 7.82
C ALA A 56 17.59 -11.93 8.58
N ARG A 57 17.44 -13.03 7.85
CA ARG A 57 17.50 -14.37 8.38
C ARG A 57 18.97 -14.56 8.72
N CYS A 58 19.35 -13.94 9.83
CA CYS A 58 20.52 -14.37 10.54
C CYS A 58 20.27 -15.84 10.88
N CYS A 59 21.20 -16.67 10.43
CA CYS A 59 21.33 -18.08 10.75
C CYS A 59 21.19 -18.36 12.24
#